data_AF-A0A9N8E4G2-F1
#
_entry.id   AF-A0A9N8E4G2-F1
#
_cell.length_a   1.000
_cell.length_b   1.000
_cell.length_c   1.000
_cell.angle_alpha   90.00
_cell.angle_beta   90.00
_cell.angle_gamma   90.00
#
_symmetry.space_group_name_H-M   'P 1'
#
loop_
_entity.id
_entity.type
_entity.pdbx_description
1 polymer ?
#
loop_
_entity_poly.entity_id
_entity_poly.type
_entity_poly.pdbx_seq_one_letter_code
_entity_poly.pdbx_strand_id
1 'polypeptide(L)'
;MKIPATWTERDVITSSSSSSTSTKPQQQQRKPQQCLRFAPTIEVAEIPNRFDYSREEIEDSWFQSHEYEEFRENAYMTVGLFRAGLLPGGTSKDHCMRGLECRLVEVAREREQTRYQVTAAVLNEQYRQYRLGYVYPQAIADLYHAVSWKSQYGAYTRAMLDEQEQEQLKKTFYHKSNSSRRSDAKNVLRKVIDIERVDNEWGMDASCSSQSIATSSADFDINSFFQELTIAAQ
;
A
#
# COMPACT_ATOMS: atom_id res chain seq x y z
N MET A 1 26.98 -2.32 6.91
CA MET A 1 26.01 -2.48 5.82
C MET A 1 26.17 -1.30 4.86
N LYS A 2 26.50 -1.55 3.59
CA LYS A 2 26.61 -0.50 2.57
C LYS A 2 25.21 -0.24 2.02
N ILE A 3 24.59 0.88 2.39
CA ILE A 3 23.39 1.36 1.68
C ILE A 3 23.88 1.66 0.24
N PRO A 4 23.27 1.08 -0.81
CA PRO A 4 23.69 1.35 -2.17
C PRO A 4 23.58 2.85 -2.45
N ALA A 5 24.73 3.49 -2.73
CA ALA A 5 24.88 4.91 -3.03
C ALA A 5 24.33 5.26 -4.44
N THR A 6 23.16 4.74 -4.80
CA THR A 6 22.58 4.91 -6.14
C THR A 6 21.50 5.98 -6.20
N TRP A 7 21.30 6.75 -5.12
CA TRP A 7 20.32 7.85 -5.05
C TRP A 7 20.93 9.25 -4.88
N THR A 8 22.26 9.39 -4.92
CA THR A 8 22.88 10.70 -5.09
C THR A 8 22.81 11.09 -6.57
N GLU A 9 21.86 11.98 -6.87
CA GLU A 9 21.82 12.97 -7.95
C GLU A 9 22.78 12.73 -9.15
N ARG A 10 22.20 12.40 -10.30
CA ARG A 10 22.84 12.64 -11.58
C ARG A 10 22.61 14.10 -11.98
N ASP A 11 23.71 14.81 -12.09
CA ASP A 11 23.99 15.89 -13.05
C ASP A 11 22.80 16.81 -13.35
N VAL A 12 22.65 17.85 -12.53
CA VAL A 12 22.00 19.09 -12.98
C VAL A 12 22.79 19.58 -14.20
N ILE A 13 22.24 19.36 -15.39
CA ILE A 13 22.78 19.86 -16.66
C ILE A 13 22.60 21.38 -16.64
N THR A 14 23.50 22.10 -15.98
CA THR A 14 23.74 23.51 -16.25
C THR A 14 24.43 23.60 -17.60
N SER A 15 23.67 24.03 -18.62
CA SER A 15 24.12 24.32 -19.97
C SER A 15 25.09 25.50 -19.96
N SER A 16 26.31 25.32 -19.47
CA SER A 16 27.37 26.32 -19.58
C SER A 16 28.01 26.22 -20.96
N SER A 17 27.56 27.07 -21.88
CA SER A 17 28.22 27.35 -23.15
C SER A 17 29.65 27.85 -22.90
N SER A 18 30.65 27.02 -23.16
CA SER A 18 32.04 27.50 -23.23
C SER A 18 32.83 26.75 -24.32
N SER A 19 33.60 27.55 -25.03
CA SER A 19 34.19 27.28 -26.33
C SER A 19 35.39 26.34 -26.28
N SER A 20 35.37 25.39 -27.22
CA SER A 20 36.45 24.65 -27.86
C SER A 20 37.91 24.91 -27.45
N THR A 21 38.57 23.87 -26.94
CA THR A 21 39.95 23.53 -27.35
C THR A 21 40.07 22.01 -27.53
N SER A 22 40.64 21.64 -28.68
CA SER A 22 40.65 20.31 -29.27
C SER A 22 41.80 19.46 -28.72
N THR A 23 41.48 18.51 -27.85
CA THR A 23 42.36 17.39 -27.49
C THR A 23 41.52 16.12 -27.50
N LYS A 24 41.83 15.20 -28.42
CA LYS A 24 41.08 13.95 -28.66
C LYS A 24 41.14 13.03 -27.43
N PRO A 25 40.03 12.80 -26.69
CA PRO A 25 40.01 11.86 -25.60
C PRO A 25 39.62 10.46 -26.11
N GLN A 26 40.21 9.43 -25.51
CA GLN A 26 39.81 8.03 -25.69
C GLN A 26 38.31 7.86 -25.42
N GLN A 27 37.61 7.26 -26.39
CA GLN A 27 36.17 6.99 -26.35
C GLN A 27 35.87 5.92 -25.30
N GLN A 28 35.67 6.35 -24.05
CA GLN A 28 34.95 5.52 -23.08
C GLN A 28 33.50 5.45 -23.54
N GLN A 29 33.01 4.23 -23.83
CA GLN A 29 31.63 4.01 -24.21
C GLN A 29 30.71 4.43 -23.06
N ARG A 30 30.14 5.63 -23.17
CA ARG A 30 29.14 6.12 -22.22
C ARG A 30 27.89 5.26 -22.39
N LYS A 31 27.44 4.65 -21.29
CA LYS A 31 26.16 3.94 -21.25
C LYS A 31 25.08 4.88 -21.80
N PRO A 32 24.19 4.41 -22.70
CA PRO A 32 23.13 5.25 -23.24
C PRO A 32 22.32 5.82 -22.06
N GLN A 33 22.31 7.14 -21.93
CA GLN A 33 21.46 7.80 -20.96
C GLN A 33 20.01 7.54 -21.37
N GLN A 34 19.21 6.97 -20.48
CA GLN A 34 17.77 6.87 -20.68
C GLN A 34 17.21 8.29 -20.68
N CYS A 35 16.99 8.86 -21.87
CA CYS A 35 16.24 10.08 -22.01
C CYS A 35 14.76 9.76 -21.88
N LEU A 36 14.14 10.25 -20.80
CA LEU A 36 12.69 10.28 -20.64
C LEU A 36 12.15 11.26 -21.70
N ARG A 37 11.47 10.73 -22.71
CA ARG A 37 10.79 11.52 -23.74
C ARG A 37 9.30 11.46 -23.47
N PHE A 38 8.68 12.62 -23.27
CA PHE A 38 7.23 12.70 -23.23
C PHE A 38 6.65 12.41 -24.61
N ALA A 39 5.45 11.82 -24.65
CA ALA A 39 4.71 11.69 -25.89
C ALA A 39 4.50 13.10 -26.47
N PRO A 40 4.73 13.30 -27.78
CA PRO A 40 4.56 14.61 -28.42
C PRO A 40 3.10 15.08 -28.42
N THR A 41 2.17 14.14 -28.23
CA THR A 41 0.73 14.38 -28.17
C THR A 41 0.25 14.06 -26.76
N ILE A 42 -0.44 15.01 -26.14
CA ILE A 42 -1.08 14.84 -24.84
C ILE A 42 -2.57 14.62 -25.11
N GLU A 43 -3.06 13.43 -24.77
CA GLU A 43 -4.50 13.16 -24.74
C GLU A 43 -5.03 13.64 -23.39
N VAL A 44 -5.92 14.64 -23.41
CA VAL A 44 -6.60 15.13 -22.22
C VAL A 44 -7.99 14.50 -22.22
N ALA A 45 -8.21 13.55 -21.30
CA ALA A 45 -9.55 13.06 -21.00
C ALA A 45 -10.17 13.98 -19.96
N GLU A 46 -11.37 14.48 -20.24
CA GLU A 46 -12.16 15.19 -19.24
C GLU A 46 -12.70 14.16 -18.22
N ILE A 47 -12.44 14.41 -16.93
CA ILE A 47 -12.98 13.59 -15.86
C ILE A 47 -14.37 14.17 -15.53
N PRO A 48 -15.47 13.44 -15.78
CA PRO A 48 -16.81 13.95 -15.49
C PRO A 48 -16.97 14.26 -14.01
N ASN A 49 -17.72 15.31 -13.70
CA ASN A 49 -17.98 15.68 -12.32
C ASN A 49 -18.88 14.61 -11.68
N ARG A 50 -18.66 14.26 -10.41
CA ARG A 50 -19.47 13.27 -9.67
C ARG A 50 -20.98 13.55 -9.71
N PHE A 51 -21.38 14.81 -9.89
CA PHE A 51 -22.78 15.22 -9.95
C PHE A 51 -23.43 14.97 -11.31
N ASP A 52 -22.63 14.69 -12.34
CA ASP A 52 -23.10 14.40 -13.70
C ASP A 52 -23.35 12.90 -13.92
N TYR A 53 -23.00 12.05 -12.95
CA TYR A 53 -23.21 10.60 -13.03
C TYR A 53 -24.69 10.29 -12.87
N SER A 54 -25.19 9.39 -13.72
CA SER A 54 -26.51 8.83 -13.56
C SER A 54 -26.58 7.97 -12.29
N ARG A 55 -27.81 7.75 -11.79
CA ARG A 55 -28.01 6.91 -10.60
C ARG A 55 -27.50 5.48 -10.81
N GLU A 56 -27.68 4.93 -12.02
CA GLU A 56 -27.20 3.59 -12.38
C GLU A 56 -25.67 3.53 -12.30
N GLU A 57 -24.95 4.54 -12.83
CA GLU A 57 -23.48 4.59 -12.74
C GLU A 57 -22.97 4.78 -11.31
N ILE A 58 -23.72 5.48 -10.46
CA ILE A 58 -23.40 5.60 -9.03
C ILE A 58 -23.62 4.24 -8.33
N GLU A 59 -24.68 3.52 -8.67
CA GLU A 59 -24.96 2.16 -8.18
C GLU A 59 -23.98 1.11 -8.74
N ASP A 60 -23.39 1.35 -9.91
CA ASP A 60 -22.30 0.57 -10.50
C ASP A 60 -20.90 1.06 -10.11
N SER A 61 -20.80 2.08 -9.24
CA SER A 61 -19.50 2.53 -8.74
C SER A 61 -18.82 1.42 -7.93
N TRP A 62 -17.48 1.41 -7.94
CA TRP A 62 -16.68 0.31 -7.38
C TRP A 62 -17.05 -0.02 -5.93
N PHE A 63 -17.39 0.99 -5.12
CA PHE A 63 -17.76 0.81 -3.72
C PHE A 63 -18.99 1.63 -3.36
N GLN A 64 -19.98 0.95 -2.81
CA GLN A 64 -21.16 1.58 -2.24
C GLN A 64 -20.86 2.18 -0.86
N SER A 65 -21.70 3.13 -0.43
CA SER A 65 -21.52 3.82 0.86
C SER A 65 -21.46 2.84 2.04
N HIS A 66 -22.31 1.81 2.03
CA HIS A 66 -22.36 0.81 3.10
C HIS A 66 -21.12 -0.09 3.11
N GLU A 67 -20.60 -0.48 1.94
CA GLU A 67 -19.35 -1.25 1.84
C GLU A 67 -18.17 -0.44 2.36
N TYR A 68 -18.15 0.87 2.07
CA TYR A 68 -17.12 1.76 2.59
C TYR A 68 -17.17 1.88 4.12
N GLU A 69 -18.37 1.98 4.69
CA GLU A 69 -18.57 1.97 6.13
C GLU A 69 -18.08 0.67 6.76
N GLU A 70 -18.39 -0.48 6.16
CA GLU A 70 -17.91 -1.79 6.59
C GLU A 70 -16.37 -1.86 6.55
N PHE A 71 -15.72 -1.40 5.47
CA PHE A 71 -14.26 -1.36 5.40
C PHE A 71 -13.65 -0.46 6.48
N ARG A 72 -14.30 0.67 6.75
CA ARG A 72 -13.87 1.60 7.79
C ARG A 72 -13.98 0.98 9.17
N GLU A 73 -15.08 0.29 9.48
CA GLU A 73 -15.28 -0.43 10.74
C GLU A 73 -14.26 -1.56 10.90
N ASN A 74 -14.09 -2.40 9.88
CA ASN A 74 -13.10 -3.47 9.85
C ASN A 74 -11.66 -2.96 10.07
N ALA A 75 -11.33 -1.80 9.51
CA ALA A 75 -10.04 -1.15 9.75
C ALA A 75 -9.87 -0.72 11.21
N TYR A 76 -10.90 -0.13 11.84
CA TYR A 76 -10.83 0.25 13.25
C TYR A 76 -10.78 -0.95 14.18
N MET A 77 -11.57 -1.99 13.90
CA MET A 77 -11.53 -3.25 14.63
C MET A 77 -10.13 -3.87 14.58
N THR A 78 -9.51 -3.92 13.41
CA THR A 78 -8.14 -4.43 13.21
C THR A 78 -7.12 -3.65 14.06
N VAL A 79 -7.19 -2.32 14.04
CA VAL A 79 -6.32 -1.46 14.87
C VAL A 79 -6.58 -1.69 16.37
N GLY A 80 -7.84 -1.86 16.77
CA GLY A 80 -8.23 -2.17 18.14
C GLY A 80 -7.66 -3.51 18.62
N LEU A 81 -7.82 -4.58 17.82
CA LEU A 81 -7.27 -5.91 18.10
C LEU A 81 -5.75 -5.89 18.23
N PHE A 82 -5.07 -5.14 17.36
CA PHE A 82 -3.62 -4.98 17.43
C PHE A 82 -3.19 -4.27 18.73
N ARG A 83 -3.88 -3.19 19.11
CA ARG A 83 -3.61 -2.46 20.36
C ARG A 83 -3.85 -3.31 21.61
N ALA A 84 -4.88 -4.16 21.57
CA ALA A 84 -5.16 -5.11 22.64
C ALA A 84 -4.18 -6.28 22.72
N GLY A 85 -3.21 -6.38 21.79
CA GLY A 85 -2.26 -7.49 21.72
C GLY A 85 -2.87 -8.81 21.23
N LEU A 86 -4.11 -8.78 20.72
CA LEU A 86 -4.86 -9.95 20.24
C LEU A 86 -4.51 -10.30 18.78
N LEU A 87 -3.74 -9.46 18.11
CA LEU A 87 -3.24 -9.70 16.74
C LEU A 87 -1.71 -9.87 16.75
N PRO A 88 -1.18 -11.02 17.22
CA PRO A 88 0.26 -11.25 17.32
C PRO A 88 0.89 -11.21 15.93
N GLY A 89 1.91 -10.38 15.76
CA GLY A 89 2.60 -10.21 14.47
C GLY A 89 1.89 -9.29 13.47
N GLY A 90 0.73 -8.70 13.82
CA GLY A 90 0.06 -7.69 13.01
C GLY A 90 -0.69 -8.21 11.77
N THR A 91 -0.71 -9.52 11.53
CA THR A 91 -1.44 -10.11 10.40
C THR A 91 -2.10 -11.42 10.82
N SER A 92 -3.37 -11.57 10.46
CA SER A 92 -4.15 -12.81 10.52
C SER A 92 -4.88 -13.00 9.19
N LYS A 93 -5.62 -14.11 9.04
CA LYS A 93 -6.39 -14.38 7.81
C LYS A 93 -7.41 -13.29 7.48
N ASP A 94 -8.04 -12.72 8.52
CA ASP A 94 -9.16 -11.78 8.36
C ASP A 94 -8.78 -10.34 8.71
N HIS A 95 -7.61 -10.12 9.34
CA HIS A 95 -7.13 -8.81 9.75
C HIS A 95 -5.69 -8.57 9.30
N CYS A 96 -5.43 -7.41 8.71
CA CYS A 96 -4.10 -7.02 8.25
C CYS A 96 -3.78 -5.60 8.73
N MET A 97 -2.68 -5.42 9.47
CA MET A 97 -2.21 -4.10 9.90
C MET A 97 -1.57 -3.29 8.78
N ARG A 98 -1.33 -3.90 7.61
CA ARG A 98 -0.70 -3.23 6.48
C ARG A 98 -1.56 -2.07 5.98
N GLY A 99 -0.97 -0.88 5.89
CA GLY A 99 -1.67 0.34 5.49
C GLY A 99 -2.45 1.00 6.64
N LEU A 100 -2.63 0.31 7.77
CA LEU A 100 -3.28 0.84 8.97
C LEU A 100 -2.28 1.32 10.02
N GLU A 101 -0.98 1.17 9.79
CA GLU A 101 0.06 1.54 10.76
C GLU A 101 0.02 3.03 11.09
N CYS A 102 -0.38 3.87 10.13
CA CYS A 102 -0.51 5.30 10.35
C CYS A 102 -1.72 5.71 11.21
N ARG A 103 -2.64 4.78 11.48
CA ARG A 103 -3.76 5.01 12.41
C ARG A 103 -3.37 4.77 13.87
N LEU A 104 -2.18 4.21 14.12
CA LEU A 104 -1.62 4.16 15.47
C LEU A 104 -1.20 5.56 15.89
N VAL A 105 -1.61 5.97 17.09
CA VAL A 105 -1.39 7.33 17.61
C VAL A 105 0.10 7.66 17.69
N GLU A 106 0.93 6.69 18.06
CA GLU A 106 2.36 6.81 18.19
C GLU A 106 3.01 7.11 16.84
N VAL A 107 2.63 6.35 15.80
CA VAL A 107 3.12 6.51 14.43
C VAL A 107 2.60 7.81 13.82
N ALA A 108 1.33 8.16 14.05
CA ALA A 108 0.75 9.41 13.58
C ALA A 108 1.50 10.62 14.16
N ARG A 109 1.76 10.60 15.46
CA ARG A 109 2.52 11.64 16.17
C ARG A 109 3.96 11.72 15.67
N GLU A 110 4.64 10.60 15.46
CA GLU A 110 6.00 10.58 14.91
C GLU A 110 6.05 11.20 13.50
N ARG A 111 5.09 10.88 12.64
CA ARG A 111 4.98 11.46 11.29
C ARG A 111 4.73 12.96 11.35
N GLU A 112 3.85 13.41 12.23
CA GLU A 112 3.57 14.83 12.43
C GLU A 112 4.80 15.58 12.92
N GLN A 113 5.48 15.04 13.94
CA GLN A 113 6.73 15.60 14.47
C GLN A 113 7.80 15.71 13.39
N THR A 114 7.95 14.67 12.56
CA THR A 114 8.93 14.67 11.45
C THR A 114 8.58 15.74 10.41
N ARG A 115 7.30 15.87 10.03
CA ARG A 115 6.86 16.93 9.11
C ARG A 115 7.19 18.32 9.67
N TYR A 116 6.86 18.55 10.93
CA TYR A 116 7.16 19.82 11.60
C TYR A 116 8.66 20.12 11.59
N GLN A 117 9.51 19.14 11.96
CA GLN A 117 10.97 19.32 11.98
C GLN A 117 11.55 19.61 10.60
N VAL A 118 11.08 18.89 9.57
CA VAL A 118 11.50 19.13 8.18
C VAL A 118 11.11 20.53 7.74
N THR A 119 9.86 20.94 7.96
CA THR A 119 9.38 22.28 7.60
C THR A 119 10.16 23.36 8.32
N ALA A 120 10.38 23.21 9.63
CA ALA A 120 11.16 24.16 10.41
C ALA A 120 12.61 24.27 9.92
N ALA A 121 13.27 23.14 9.63
CA ALA A 121 14.65 23.12 9.11
C ALA A 121 14.77 23.84 7.76
N VAL A 122 13.85 23.56 6.83
CA VAL A 122 13.81 24.19 5.50
C VAL A 122 13.57 25.70 5.62
N LEU A 123 12.57 26.12 6.39
CA LEU A 123 12.24 27.55 6.54
C LEU A 123 13.36 28.32 7.22
N ASN A 124 14.01 27.74 8.24
CA ASN A 124 15.15 28.37 8.92
C ASN A 124 16.33 28.56 7.97
N GLU A 125 16.65 27.55 7.15
CA GLU A 125 17.72 27.66 6.16
C GLU A 125 17.38 28.68 5.08
N GLN A 126 16.16 28.67 4.55
CA GLN A 126 15.70 29.66 3.58
C GLN A 126 15.79 31.08 4.14
N TYR A 127 15.36 31.29 5.39
CA TYR A 127 15.47 32.58 6.07
C TYR A 127 16.94 33.01 6.25
N ARG A 128 17.82 32.07 6.62
CA ARG A 128 19.27 32.32 6.75
C ARG A 128 19.89 32.73 5.41
N GLN A 129 19.59 32.01 4.33
CA GLN A 129 20.04 32.31 2.97
C GLN A 129 19.55 33.70 2.53
N TYR A 130 18.27 34.00 2.74
CA TYR A 130 17.68 35.32 2.47
C TYR A 130 18.40 36.45 3.22
N ARG A 131 18.62 36.28 4.54
CA ARG A 131 19.30 37.27 5.39
C ARG A 131 20.76 37.53 4.99
N LEU A 132 21.43 36.53 4.44
CA LEU A 132 22.84 36.60 4.03
C LEU A 132 23.02 36.94 2.55
N GLY A 133 21.93 37.04 1.77
CA GLY A 133 21.96 37.48 0.38
C GLY A 133 22.55 36.47 -0.61
N TYR A 134 22.46 35.17 -0.32
CA TYR A 134 22.86 34.12 -1.26
C TYR A 134 21.78 33.04 -1.40
N VAL A 135 21.87 32.22 -2.44
CA VAL A 135 20.95 31.10 -2.70
C VAL A 135 21.77 29.83 -2.87
N TYR A 136 21.51 28.82 -2.04
CA TYR A 136 22.20 27.54 -2.10
C TYR A 136 21.23 26.38 -1.89
N PRO A 137 20.58 25.89 -2.98
CA PRO A 137 19.54 24.86 -2.90
C PRO A 137 20.01 23.55 -2.29
N GLN A 138 21.28 23.17 -2.51
CA GLN A 138 21.84 21.92 -2.00
C GLN A 138 21.79 21.84 -0.47
N ALA A 139 22.11 22.93 0.25
CA ALA A 139 22.03 22.92 1.71
C ALA A 139 20.60 22.66 2.23
N ILE A 140 19.58 23.14 1.53
CA ILE A 140 18.18 22.86 1.89
C ILE A 140 17.86 21.38 1.65
N ALA A 141 18.31 20.82 0.53
CA ALA A 141 18.14 19.39 0.21
C ALA A 141 18.84 18.50 1.24
N ASP A 142 20.08 18.82 1.59
CA ASP A 142 20.87 18.08 2.59
C ASP A 142 20.20 18.13 3.97
N LEU A 143 19.67 19.29 4.39
CA LEU A 143 18.91 19.43 5.63
C LEU A 143 17.60 18.63 5.62
N TYR A 144 16.83 18.70 4.53
CA TYR A 144 15.62 17.90 4.37
C TYR A 144 15.94 16.40 4.49
N HIS A 145 16.99 15.95 3.81
CA HIS A 145 17.42 14.55 3.85
C HIS A 145 17.89 14.15 5.25
N ALA A 146 18.67 15.00 5.92
CA ALA A 146 19.17 14.76 7.28
C ALA A 146 18.05 14.59 8.33
N VAL A 147 16.87 15.18 8.11
CA VAL A 147 15.70 14.98 8.99
C VAL A 147 14.85 13.78 8.53
N SER A 148 14.63 13.63 7.22
CA SER A 148 13.70 12.64 6.67
C SER A 148 14.27 11.23 6.45
N TRP A 149 15.59 11.02 6.57
CA TRP A 149 16.25 9.75 6.24
C TRP A 149 15.67 8.54 7.00
N LYS A 150 15.27 8.70 8.27
CA LYS A 150 14.67 7.60 9.04
C LYS A 150 13.38 7.09 8.41
N SER A 151 12.51 8.02 8.01
CA SER A 151 11.26 7.72 7.32
C SER A 151 11.51 7.06 5.96
N GLN A 152 12.49 7.56 5.21
CA GLN A 152 12.89 6.96 3.92
C GLN A 152 13.41 5.54 4.10
N TYR A 153 14.29 5.32 5.09
CA TYR A 153 14.84 4.01 5.41
C TYR A 153 13.76 3.04 5.89
N GLY A 154 12.82 3.51 6.72
CA GLY A 154 11.66 2.74 7.16
C GLY A 154 10.78 2.31 6.00
N ALA A 155 10.45 3.22 5.08
CA ALA A 155 9.70 2.92 3.87
C ALA A 155 10.42 1.92 2.97
N TYR A 156 11.74 2.10 2.75
CA TYR A 156 12.55 1.19 1.96
C TYR A 156 12.58 -0.22 2.55
N THR A 157 12.92 -0.35 3.83
CA THR A 157 12.97 -1.64 4.54
C THR A 157 11.62 -2.35 4.45
N ARG A 158 10.55 -1.58 4.61
CA ARG A 158 9.18 -2.09 4.57
C ARG A 158 8.76 -2.52 3.16
N ALA A 159 9.20 -1.84 2.11
CA ALA A 159 8.96 -2.26 0.72
C ALA A 159 9.70 -3.57 0.39
N MET A 160 10.92 -3.75 0.91
CA MET A 160 11.67 -5.00 0.73
C MET A 160 10.97 -6.21 1.38
N LEU A 161 10.36 -6.01 2.56
CA LEU A 161 9.62 -7.07 3.23
C LEU A 161 8.37 -7.48 2.43
N ASP A 162 7.65 -6.51 1.87
CA ASP A 162 6.49 -6.79 1.02
C ASP A 162 6.87 -7.56 -0.24
N GLU A 163 7.96 -7.17 -0.89
CA GLU A 163 8.46 -7.87 -2.07
C GLU A 163 8.72 -9.34 -1.75
N GLN A 164 9.38 -9.62 -0.61
CA GLN A 164 9.65 -10.97 -0.15
C GLN A 164 8.36 -11.75 0.17
N GLU A 165 7.39 -11.12 0.84
CA GLU A 165 6.10 -11.74 1.15
C GLU A 165 5.34 -12.10 -0.13
N GLN A 166 5.29 -11.19 -1.10
CA GLN A 166 4.66 -11.41 -2.40
C GLN A 166 5.33 -12.54 -3.19
N GLU A 167 6.66 -12.62 -3.17
CA GLU A 167 7.38 -13.74 -3.78
C GLU A 167 7.03 -15.09 -3.14
N GLN A 168 6.89 -15.13 -1.81
CA GLN A 168 6.49 -16.34 -1.10
C GLN A 168 5.08 -16.76 -1.45
N LEU A 169 4.14 -15.82 -1.51
CA LEU A 169 2.75 -16.07 -1.93
C LEU A 169 2.67 -16.62 -3.35
N LYS A 170 3.47 -16.07 -4.28
CA LYS A 170 3.56 -16.61 -5.65
C LYS A 170 4.03 -18.07 -5.63
N LYS A 171 5.10 -18.38 -4.89
CA LYS A 171 5.65 -19.75 -4.78
C LYS A 171 4.61 -20.73 -4.21
N THR A 172 3.90 -20.37 -3.16
CA THR A 172 2.87 -21.25 -2.57
C THR A 172 1.70 -21.49 -3.52
N PHE A 173 1.30 -20.47 -4.29
CA PHE A 173 0.24 -20.59 -5.30
C PHE A 173 0.62 -21.54 -6.45
N TYR A 174 1.88 -21.48 -6.94
CA TYR A 174 2.38 -22.40 -7.96
C TYR A 174 2.44 -23.86 -7.47
N HIS A 175 2.76 -24.09 -6.21
CA HIS A 175 2.78 -25.46 -5.66
C HIS A 175 1.37 -26.04 -5.50
N LYS A 176 0.38 -25.23 -5.07
CA LYS A 176 -1.00 -25.68 -4.90
C LYS A 176 -1.68 -26.02 -6.23
N SER A 177 -1.45 -25.22 -7.27
CA SER A 177 -2.02 -25.45 -8.61
C SER A 177 -1.45 -26.70 -9.29
N ASN A 178 -0.17 -27.02 -9.09
CA ASN A 178 0.45 -28.24 -9.62
C ASN A 178 0.04 -29.52 -8.86
N SER A 179 -0.22 -29.43 -7.56
CA SER A 179 -0.68 -30.59 -6.77
C SER A 179 -2.12 -30.99 -7.11
N SER A 180 -3.04 -30.02 -7.28
CA SER A 180 -4.45 -30.30 -7.57
C SER A 180 -4.66 -31.00 -8.92
N ARG A 181 -3.86 -30.64 -9.94
CA ARG A 181 -3.98 -31.27 -11.28
C ARG A 181 -3.52 -32.74 -11.31
N ARG A 182 -2.66 -33.18 -10.39
CA ARG A 182 -2.16 -34.56 -10.34
C ARG A 182 -3.08 -35.51 -9.57
N SER A 183 -3.89 -35.03 -8.62
CA SER A 183 -4.82 -35.86 -7.85
C SER A 183 -6.13 -36.12 -8.61
N ASP A 184 -6.62 -35.18 -9.42
CA ASP A 184 -7.90 -35.36 -10.13
C ASP A 184 -7.79 -36.34 -11.29
N ALA A 185 -6.65 -36.40 -12.00
CA ALA A 185 -6.45 -37.38 -13.07
C ALA A 185 -6.51 -38.84 -12.59
N LYS A 186 -6.20 -39.11 -11.31
CA LYS A 186 -6.28 -40.45 -10.72
C LYS A 186 -7.66 -40.76 -10.11
N ASN A 187 -8.41 -39.74 -9.71
CA ASN A 187 -9.78 -39.90 -9.20
C ASN A 187 -10.82 -40.05 -10.32
N VAL A 188 -10.60 -39.47 -11.50
CA VAL A 188 -11.46 -39.71 -12.67
C VAL A 188 -11.41 -41.18 -13.11
N LEU A 189 -10.23 -41.82 -13.06
CA LEU A 189 -10.10 -43.23 -13.42
C LEU A 189 -10.76 -44.19 -12.40
N ARG A 190 -10.86 -43.80 -11.12
CA ARG A 190 -11.60 -44.59 -10.11
C ARG A 190 -13.10 -44.39 -10.21
N LYS A 191 -13.58 -43.17 -10.48
CA LYS A 191 -15.01 -42.90 -10.65
C LYS A 191 -15.65 -43.63 -11.83
N VAL A 192 -14.89 -43.96 -12.90
CA VAL A 192 -15.43 -44.76 -14.02
C VAL A 192 -15.66 -46.23 -13.63
N ILE A 193 -14.98 -46.76 -12.60
CA ILE A 193 -15.13 -48.15 -12.17
C ILE A 193 -16.30 -48.32 -11.19
N ASP A 194 -16.70 -47.26 -10.47
CA ASP A 194 -17.74 -47.33 -9.43
C ASP A 194 -19.14 -46.86 -9.89
N ILE A 195 -19.36 -46.55 -11.19
CA ILE A 195 -20.67 -46.11 -11.71
C ILE A 195 -21.70 -47.25 -11.86
N GLU A 196 -21.32 -48.52 -11.68
CA GLU A 196 -22.28 -49.64 -11.75
C GLU A 196 -22.90 -50.04 -10.39
N ARG A 197 -22.69 -49.25 -9.33
CA ARG A 197 -23.34 -49.50 -8.04
C ARG A 197 -23.77 -48.19 -7.40
N VAL A 198 -25.07 -47.90 -7.50
CA VAL A 198 -25.97 -47.41 -6.44
C VAL A 198 -27.15 -46.74 -7.15
N ASP A 199 -28.11 -47.58 -7.52
CA ASP A 199 -29.52 -47.17 -7.59
C ASP A 199 -30.10 -47.24 -6.18
N ASN A 200 -31.05 -46.36 -5.89
CA ASN A 200 -31.87 -46.23 -4.68
C ASN A 200 -31.21 -45.53 -3.47
N GLU A 201 -31.49 -44.24 -3.30
CA GLU A 201 -32.50 -43.78 -2.33
C GLU A 201 -32.73 -42.26 -2.44
N TRP A 202 -33.96 -41.91 -2.79
CA TRP A 202 -34.48 -40.55 -2.78
C TRP A 202 -34.86 -40.18 -1.33
N GLY A 203 -34.18 -39.21 -0.73
CA GLY A 203 -34.56 -38.58 0.53
C GLY A 203 -34.74 -37.08 0.32
N MET A 204 -36.00 -36.65 0.23
CA MET A 204 -36.44 -35.32 -0.16
C MET A 204 -36.88 -34.55 1.09
N ASP A 205 -35.96 -33.81 1.72
CA ASP A 205 -36.27 -33.08 2.96
C ASP A 205 -35.87 -31.61 2.78
N ALA A 206 -36.73 -30.87 2.09
CA ALA A 206 -36.65 -29.42 1.95
C ALA A 206 -37.47 -28.73 3.04
N SER A 207 -36.80 -28.25 4.10
CA SER A 207 -37.36 -27.19 4.95
C SER A 207 -36.25 -26.22 5.38
N CYS A 208 -35.94 -25.24 4.53
CA CYS A 208 -35.13 -24.08 4.91
C CYS A 208 -36.08 -22.94 5.26
N SER A 209 -36.39 -22.80 6.55
CA SER A 209 -37.17 -21.69 7.08
C SER A 209 -36.29 -20.45 7.19
N SER A 210 -36.50 -19.49 6.29
CA SER A 210 -35.87 -18.17 6.31
C SER A 210 -36.38 -17.35 7.48
N GLN A 211 -35.58 -17.22 8.55
CA GLN A 211 -35.81 -16.22 9.58
C GLN A 211 -35.15 -14.91 9.16
N SER A 212 -35.97 -13.91 8.86
CA SER A 212 -35.56 -12.52 8.69
C SER A 212 -35.15 -11.94 10.04
N ILE A 213 -33.84 -11.83 10.29
CA ILE A 213 -33.31 -11.09 11.44
C ILE A 213 -33.47 -9.60 11.12
N ALA A 214 -34.37 -8.92 11.82
CA ALA A 214 -34.44 -7.47 11.82
C ALA A 214 -33.19 -6.94 12.53
N THR A 215 -32.20 -6.48 11.77
CA THR A 215 -31.05 -5.76 12.30
C THR A 215 -31.52 -4.39 12.77
N SER A 216 -31.76 -4.25 14.07
CA SER A 216 -31.89 -2.91 14.66
C SER A 216 -30.57 -2.18 14.44
N SER A 217 -30.62 -1.09 13.67
CA SER A 217 -29.55 -0.11 13.50
C SER A 217 -29.24 0.55 14.85
N ALA A 218 -28.60 -0.19 15.74
CA ALA A 218 -27.94 0.39 16.90
C ALA A 218 -26.67 1.04 16.36
N ASP A 219 -26.67 2.36 16.27
CA ASP A 219 -25.50 3.15 15.92
C ASP A 219 -24.33 2.69 16.80
N PHE A 220 -23.36 2.01 16.19
CA PHE A 220 -22.17 1.55 16.87
C PHE A 220 -21.34 2.78 17.25
N ASP A 221 -21.48 3.23 18.50
CA ASP A 221 -20.69 4.35 19.02
C ASP A 221 -19.25 3.89 19.23
N ILE A 222 -18.43 4.13 18.20
CA ILE A 222 -16.99 3.88 18.18
C ILE A 222 -16.30 4.46 19.42
N ASN A 223 -16.77 5.59 19.97
CA ASN A 223 -16.15 6.19 21.15
C ASN A 223 -16.38 5.37 22.41
N SER A 224 -17.55 4.74 22.54
CA SER A 224 -17.88 3.83 23.64
C SER A 224 -16.99 2.58 23.62
N PHE A 225 -16.81 1.98 22.43
CA PHE A 225 -15.95 0.81 22.26
C PHE A 225 -14.49 1.06 22.69
N PHE A 226 -13.92 2.22 22.35
CA PHE A 226 -12.55 2.56 22.77
C PHE A 226 -12.44 2.90 24.26
N GLN A 227 -13.50 3.41 24.89
CA GLN A 227 -13.52 3.65 26.34
C GLN A 227 -13.52 2.34 27.13
N GLU A 228 -14.30 1.34 26.71
CA GLU A 228 -14.33 0.02 27.38
C GLU A 228 -12.99 -0.73 27.26
N LEU A 229 -12.33 -0.67 26.10
CA LEU A 229 -11.02 -1.30 25.89
C LEU A 229 -9.91 -0.67 26.74
N THR A 230 -10.01 0.61 27.08
CA THR A 230 -9.02 1.31 27.90
C THR A 230 -9.08 0.86 29.38
N ILE A 231 -10.25 0.42 29.84
CA ILE A 231 -10.47 -0.03 31.22
C ILE A 231 -9.89 -1.44 31.44
N ALA A 232 -9.88 -2.30 30.40
CA ALA A 232 -9.39 -3.68 30.51
C ALA A 232 -7.86 -3.84 30.51
N ALA A 233 -7.11 -2.76 30.22
CA ALA A 233 -5.64 -2.78 30.12
C ALA A 233 -4.91 -2.18 31.35
N GLN A 234 -5.64 -1.83 32.42
CA GLN A 234 -5.10 -1.46 33.74
C GLN A 234 -5.13 -2.66 34.69
#